data_AF-A0A414P7Y8-F1
#
_entry.id   AF-A0A414P7Y8-F1
#
_cell.length_a   1.000
_cell.length_b   1.000
_cell.length_c   1.000
_cell.angle_alpha   90.00
_cell.angle_beta   90.00
_cell.angle_gamma   90.00
#
_symmetry.space_group_name_H-M   'P 1'
#
loop_
_entity.id
_entity.type
_entity.pdbx_description
1 polymer ?
#
loop_
_entity_poly.entity_id
_entity_poly.type
_entity_poly.pdbx_seq_one_letter_code
_entity_poly.pdbx_strand_id
1 'polypeptide(L)'
;MSDAKKCDRCGKYYTPNRKNRCKYEGKEVGELRICELNRCEFALSADLCDQCALDILAFMHLNPDKNEPDIRKDIIIEYGYLFKHSNLPLINFLQHSNLLTPDEKREMIRLNKLENNIVVDEKGQVSYRNVCP
;
A
#
# COMPACT_ATOMS: atom_id res chain seq x y z
N MET A 1 16.75 -15.64 -12.96
CA MET A 1 16.20 -16.65 -12.02
C MET A 1 14.78 -16.21 -11.70
N SER A 2 13.79 -17.09 -11.68
CA SER A 2 12.43 -16.68 -11.35
C SER A 2 12.32 -16.43 -9.84
N ASP A 3 11.65 -15.34 -9.44
CA ASP A 3 11.38 -15.02 -8.04
C ASP A 3 10.23 -15.88 -7.47
N ALA A 4 10.01 -17.08 -8.02
CA ALA A 4 8.91 -17.93 -7.63
C ALA A 4 9.16 -18.54 -6.25
N LYS A 5 8.22 -18.33 -5.33
CA LYS A 5 8.20 -18.93 -4.00
C LYS A 5 7.31 -20.16 -3.98
N LYS A 6 7.49 -21.05 -3.01
CA LYS A 6 6.62 -22.19 -2.77
C LYS A 6 5.75 -21.89 -1.54
N CYS A 7 4.45 -22.10 -1.64
CA CYS A 7 3.53 -21.89 -0.52
C CYS A 7 3.71 -23.00 0.52
N ASP A 8 3.98 -22.64 1.77
CA ASP A 8 4.22 -23.58 2.87
C ASP A 8 2.98 -24.40 3.22
N ARG A 9 1.78 -23.83 2.99
CA ARG A 9 0.50 -24.52 3.26
C ARG A 9 0.08 -25.48 2.16
N CYS A 10 0.08 -25.03 0.90
CA CYS A 10 -0.49 -25.81 -0.22
C CYS A 10 0.55 -26.36 -1.20
N GLY A 11 1.83 -26.04 -1.02
CA GLY A 11 2.93 -26.53 -1.85
C GLY A 11 2.99 -25.95 -3.27
N LYS A 12 2.04 -25.10 -3.67
CA LYS A 12 2.00 -24.47 -4.99
C LYS A 12 3.08 -23.41 -5.11
N TYR A 13 3.72 -23.35 -6.28
CA TYR A 13 4.59 -22.24 -6.61
C TYR A 13 3.76 -21.01 -6.97
N TYR A 14 4.19 -19.84 -6.50
CA TYR A 14 3.56 -18.56 -6.79
C TYR A 14 4.63 -17.50 -6.98
N THR A 15 4.36 -16.54 -7.87
CA THR A 15 5.24 -15.38 -8.04
C THR A 15 4.73 -14.27 -7.11
N PRO A 16 5.54 -13.77 -6.16
CA PRO A 16 5.11 -12.77 -5.22
C PRO A 16 4.83 -11.44 -5.95
N ASN A 17 3.57 -11.13 -6.21
CA ASN A 17 3.18 -9.83 -6.76
C ASN A 17 2.87 -8.87 -5.61
N ARG A 18 3.76 -7.90 -5.35
CA ARG A 18 3.58 -6.89 -4.29
C ARG A 18 2.23 -6.17 -4.35
N LYS A 19 1.62 -6.04 -5.55
CA LYS A 19 0.34 -5.35 -5.77
C LYS A 19 -0.88 -6.12 -5.27
N ASN A 20 -0.80 -7.45 -5.18
CA ASN A 20 -1.98 -8.31 -4.95
C ASN A 20 -1.85 -9.18 -3.69
N ARG A 21 -0.78 -9.02 -2.90
CA ARG A 21 -0.63 -9.83 -1.70
C ARG A 21 -1.73 -9.53 -0.71
N CYS A 22 -2.31 -10.59 -0.15
CA CYS A 22 -3.25 -10.50 0.94
C CYS A 22 -2.59 -9.79 2.14
N LYS A 23 -3.19 -8.69 2.59
CA LYS A 23 -2.72 -7.89 3.74
C LYS A 23 -3.79 -7.85 4.83
N TYR A 24 -3.35 -7.67 6.07
CA TYR A 24 -4.20 -7.37 7.22
C TYR A 24 -3.45 -6.36 8.10
N GLU A 25 -4.09 -5.24 8.44
CA GLU A 25 -3.50 -4.12 9.18
C GLU A 25 -2.21 -3.57 8.56
N GLY A 26 -2.18 -3.49 7.22
CA GLY A 26 -1.07 -2.98 6.43
C GLY A 26 0.14 -3.93 6.35
N LYS A 27 0.03 -5.15 6.89
CA LYS A 27 1.07 -6.18 6.85
C LYS A 27 0.66 -7.34 5.97
N GLU A 28 1.63 -7.93 5.27
CA GLU A 28 1.39 -9.13 4.49
C GLU A 28 0.99 -10.30 5.40
N VAL A 29 -0.08 -11.00 5.02
CA VAL A 29 -0.53 -12.20 5.71
C VAL A 29 0.41 -13.35 5.36
N GLY A 30 1.24 -13.71 6.33
CA GLY A 30 2.37 -14.61 6.18
C GLY A 30 3.30 -14.56 7.39
N GLU A 31 3.19 -13.54 8.24
CA GLU A 31 3.85 -13.51 9.55
C GLU A 31 2.82 -13.73 10.66
N LEU A 32 2.95 -14.82 11.41
CA LEU A 32 2.16 -15.10 12.60
C LEU A 32 3.01 -14.75 13.83
N ARG A 33 2.64 -13.68 14.51
CA ARG A 33 3.30 -13.24 15.75
C ARG A 33 2.60 -13.88 16.93
N ILE A 34 3.32 -14.73 17.65
CA ILE A 34 2.86 -15.31 18.91
C ILE A 34 3.54 -14.52 20.02
N CYS A 35 2.78 -13.69 20.72
CA CYS A 35 3.23 -13.04 21.93
C CYS A 35 2.90 -13.94 23.12
N GLU A 36 3.91 -14.53 23.76
CA GLU A 36 3.71 -15.22 25.03
C GLU A 36 3.55 -14.24 26.20
N LEU A 37 2.83 -14.68 27.25
CA LEU A 37 2.57 -13.95 28.49
C LEU A 37 3.84 -13.45 29.21
N ASN A 38 5.03 -13.98 28.86
CA ASN A 38 6.32 -13.69 29.49
C ASN A 38 7.24 -12.72 28.70
N ARG A 39 6.69 -11.92 27.77
CA ARG A 39 7.44 -10.93 26.97
C ARG A 39 8.44 -11.52 25.96
N CYS A 40 8.37 -12.81 25.65
CA CYS A 40 9.03 -13.36 24.47
C CYS A 40 8.08 -13.24 23.27
N GLU A 41 8.49 -12.46 22.26
CA GLU A 41 7.80 -12.39 20.97
C GLU A 41 8.48 -13.39 20.03
N PHE A 42 7.71 -14.38 19.55
CA PHE A 42 8.14 -15.28 18.49
C PHE A 42 7.38 -14.92 17.22
N ALA A 43 8.11 -14.53 16.18
CA ALA A 43 7.57 -14.35 14.84
C ALA A 43 7.80 -15.62 14.03
N LEU A 44 6.72 -16.27 13.60
CA LEU A 44 6.77 -17.36 12.65
C LEU A 44 6.38 -16.83 11.28
N SER A 45 7.35 -16.72 10.37
CA SER A 45 7.10 -16.35 8.97
C SER A 45 6.84 -17.61 8.14
N ALA A 46 5.74 -17.62 7.39
CA ALA A 46 5.38 -18.61 6.40
C ALA A 46 5.21 -17.94 5.04
N ASP A 47 5.73 -18.56 3.99
CA ASP A 47 5.49 -18.16 2.62
C ASP A 47 4.09 -18.66 2.20
N LEU A 48 3.12 -17.75 2.09
CA LEU A 48 1.74 -18.09 1.72
C LEU A 48 1.36 -17.47 0.37
N CYS A 49 0.66 -18.24 -0.46
CA CYS A 49 -0.03 -17.66 -1.61
C CYS A 49 -1.31 -16.95 -1.17
N ASP A 50 -1.81 -16.03 -2.00
CA ASP A 50 -2.96 -15.17 -1.67
C ASP A 50 -4.20 -15.96 -1.22
N GLN A 51 -4.49 -17.08 -1.89
CA GLN A 51 -5.63 -17.92 -1.50
C GLN A 51 -5.44 -18.50 -0.09
N CYS A 52 -4.25 -19.03 0.22
CA CYS A 52 -3.97 -19.60 1.53
C CYS A 52 -3.96 -18.54 2.64
N ALA A 53 -3.52 -17.32 2.33
CA ALA A 53 -3.58 -16.18 3.23
C ALA A 53 -5.04 -15.75 3.51
N LEU A 54 -5.86 -15.65 2.46
CA LEU A 54 -7.29 -15.36 2.58
C LEU A 54 -8.03 -16.41 3.42
N ASP A 55 -7.73 -17.69 3.21
CA ASP A 55 -8.32 -18.79 3.97
C ASP A 55 -7.97 -18.71 5.47
N ILE A 56 -6.76 -18.24 5.83
CA ILE A 56 -6.37 -18.04 7.23
C ILE A 56 -7.14 -16.88 7.85
N LEU A 57 -7.24 -15.75 7.15
CA LEU A 57 -8.04 -14.62 7.64
C LEU A 57 -9.50 -15.01 7.84
N ALA A 58 -10.08 -15.72 6.87
CA ALA A 58 -11.45 -16.21 6.97
C ALA A 58 -11.64 -17.14 8.17
N PHE A 59 -10.69 -18.03 8.44
CA PHE A 59 -10.69 -18.88 9.64
C PHE A 59 -10.65 -18.08 10.94
N MET A 60 -9.90 -16.97 10.98
CA MET A 60 -9.83 -16.05 12.13
C MET A 60 -11.00 -15.06 12.18
N HIS A 61 -11.97 -15.13 11.27
CA HIS A 61 -13.04 -14.14 11.11
C HIS A 61 -12.53 -12.72 10.86
N LEU A 62 -11.37 -12.59 10.23
CA LEU A 62 -10.75 -11.33 9.82
C LEU A 62 -11.02 -11.07 8.35
N ASN A 63 -11.18 -9.80 8.00
CA ASN A 63 -11.26 -9.37 6.60
C ASN A 63 -9.90 -8.86 6.15
N PRO A 64 -9.42 -9.25 4.95
CA PRO A 64 -8.22 -8.66 4.38
C PRO A 64 -8.40 -7.16 4.19
N ASP A 65 -7.29 -6.44 4.22
CA ASP A 65 -7.24 -5.04 3.83
C ASP A 65 -7.77 -4.92 2.39
N LYS A 66 -8.91 -4.25 2.23
CA LYS A 66 -9.50 -4.03 0.90
C LYS A 66 -8.56 -3.15 0.09
N ASN A 67 -7.93 -3.71 -0.94
CA ASN A 67 -7.13 -2.99 -1.94
C ASN A 67 -6.42 -1.78 -1.34
N GLU A 68 -5.74 -1.97 -0.20
CA GLU A 68 -5.02 -0.86 0.40
C GLU A 68 -3.97 -0.46 -0.64
N PRO A 69 -4.02 0.81 -1.09
CA PRO A 69 -3.13 1.22 -2.14
C PRO A 69 -1.68 1.01 -1.71
N ASP A 70 -0.89 0.38 -2.58
CA ASP A 70 0.52 0.10 -2.31
C ASP A 70 1.33 1.39 -2.41
N ILE A 71 1.34 2.15 -1.32
CA ILE A 71 2.02 3.45 -1.23
C ILE A 71 3.50 3.21 -0.88
N ARG A 72 4.41 3.59 -1.80
CA ARG A 72 5.85 3.55 -1.57
C ARG A 72 6.28 4.70 -0.65
N LYS A 73 6.48 4.40 0.64
CA LYS A 73 6.79 5.41 1.68
C LYS A 73 8.08 6.18 1.42
N ASP A 74 9.10 5.52 0.89
CA ASP A 74 10.37 6.12 0.47
C ASP A 74 10.15 7.21 -0.59
N ILE A 75 9.33 6.92 -1.59
CA ILE A 75 8.98 7.88 -2.65
C ILE A 75 8.13 9.03 -2.11
N ILE A 76 7.19 8.77 -1.20
CA ILE A 76 6.41 9.84 -0.56
C ILE A 76 7.31 10.80 0.22
N ILE A 77 8.34 10.30 0.91
CA ILE A 77 9.30 11.15 1.64
C ILE A 77 10.12 11.98 0.65
N GLU A 78 10.65 11.36 -0.40
CA GLU A 78 11.46 12.03 -1.43
C GLU A 78 10.66 13.12 -2.14
N TYR A 79 9.47 12.79 -2.66
CA TYR A 79 8.61 13.75 -3.34
C TYR A 79 8.06 14.80 -2.39
N GLY A 80 7.81 14.47 -1.12
CA GLY A 80 7.45 15.42 -0.08
C GLY A 80 8.55 16.46 0.16
N TYR A 81 9.82 16.05 0.13
CA TYR A 81 10.95 16.97 0.19
C TYR A 81 11.02 17.85 -1.07
N LEU A 82 10.96 17.24 -2.27
CA LEU A 82 10.99 17.97 -3.54
C LEU A 82 9.88 19.02 -3.63
N PHE A 83 8.66 18.66 -3.22
CA PHE A 83 7.52 19.58 -3.23
C PHE A 83 7.80 20.82 -2.36
N LYS A 84 8.26 20.62 -1.13
CA LYS A 84 8.57 21.72 -0.18
C LYS A 84 9.63 22.69 -0.72
N HIS A 85 10.50 22.24 -1.61
CA HIS A 85 11.56 23.05 -2.21
C HIS A 85 11.27 23.51 -3.64
N SER A 86 10.13 23.10 -4.23
CA SER A 86 9.82 23.38 -5.63
C SER A 86 9.22 24.77 -5.91
N ASN A 87 8.70 25.46 -4.88
CA ASN A 87 7.86 26.66 -5.01
C ASN A 87 6.64 26.50 -5.95
N LEU A 88 6.30 25.29 -6.37
CA LEU A 88 5.16 25.01 -7.23
C LEU A 88 3.89 24.79 -6.39
N PRO A 89 2.71 25.21 -6.90
CA PRO A 89 1.44 24.75 -6.36
C PRO A 89 1.34 23.22 -6.39
N LEU A 90 0.66 22.62 -5.41
CA LEU A 90 0.60 21.16 -5.26
C LEU A 90 0.01 20.48 -6.51
N ILE A 91 -1.00 21.08 -7.13
CA ILE A 91 -1.60 20.57 -8.37
C ILE A 91 -0.56 20.46 -9.50
N ASN A 92 0.24 21.51 -9.71
CA ASN A 92 1.24 21.54 -10.77
C ASN A 92 2.36 20.53 -10.47
N PHE A 93 2.80 20.44 -9.21
CA PHE A 93 3.79 19.46 -8.80
C PHE A 93 3.33 18.02 -9.10
N LEU A 94 2.10 17.67 -8.71
CA LEU A 94 1.56 16.31 -8.89
C LEU A 94 1.23 15.99 -10.36
N GLN A 95 0.87 16.99 -11.18
CA GLN A 95 0.67 16.80 -12.62
C GLN A 95 1.95 16.37 -13.33
N HIS A 96 3.10 16.93 -12.94
CA HIS A 96 4.40 16.61 -13.55
C HIS A 96 5.11 15.42 -12.88
N SER A 97 4.56 14.88 -11.80
CA SER A 97 5.12 13.75 -11.05
C SER A 97 4.71 12.40 -11.67
N ASN A 98 5.29 12.06 -12.82
CA ASN A 98 4.97 10.85 -13.59
C ASN A 98 5.36 9.53 -12.90
N LEU A 99 6.27 9.57 -11.92
CA LEU A 99 6.68 8.39 -11.16
C LEU A 99 5.72 8.02 -10.03
N LEU A 100 4.85 8.95 -9.61
CA LEU A 100 3.86 8.71 -8.57
C LEU A 100 2.64 7.98 -9.15
N THR A 101 2.21 6.91 -8.48
CA THR A 101 0.94 6.25 -8.76
C THR A 101 -0.23 7.18 -8.41
N PRO A 102 -1.45 6.94 -8.95
CA PRO A 102 -2.63 7.71 -8.56
C PRO A 102 -2.85 7.74 -7.05
N ASP A 103 -2.61 6.63 -6.37
CA ASP A 103 -2.76 6.54 -4.91
C ASP A 103 -1.67 7.27 -4.14
N GLU A 104 -0.43 7.25 -4.62
CA GLU A 104 0.65 8.04 -4.04
C GLU A 104 0.39 9.54 -4.20
N LYS A 105 -0.18 9.96 -5.33
CA LYS A 105 -0.64 11.35 -5.51
C LYS A 105 -1.76 11.69 -4.52
N ARG A 106 -2.72 10.78 -4.30
CA ARG A 106 -3.77 10.95 -3.27
C ARG A 106 -3.17 11.06 -1.86
N GLU A 107 -2.18 10.26 -1.55
CA GLU A 107 -1.50 10.30 -0.25
C GLU A 107 -0.72 11.61 -0.05
N MET A 108 -0.02 12.09 -1.08
CA MET A 108 0.63 13.39 -1.06
C MET A 108 -0.36 14.53 -0.77
N ILE A 109 -1.56 14.50 -1.35
CA ILE A 109 -2.63 15.46 -1.06
C ILE A 109 -3.07 15.36 0.42
N ARG A 110 -3.33 14.13 0.88
CA ARG A 110 -3.75 13.85 2.27
C ARG A 110 -2.75 14.40 3.29
N LEU A 111 -1.46 14.22 3.06
CA LEU A 111 -0.39 14.64 3.96
C LEU A 111 -0.16 16.15 3.94
N ASN A 112 -0.30 16.78 2.77
CA ASN A 112 0.01 18.21 2.65
C ASN A 112 -1.13 19.10 3.16
N LYS A 113 -2.39 18.65 3.26
CA LYS A 113 -3.54 19.37 3.87
C LYS A 113 -3.80 20.82 3.37
N LEU A 114 -3.04 21.29 2.38
CA LEU A 114 -3.00 22.69 1.96
C LEU A 114 -4.12 23.03 0.96
N GLU A 115 -4.64 22.04 0.23
CA GLU A 115 -5.62 22.26 -0.84
C GLU A 115 -6.67 21.13 -0.86
N ASN A 116 -7.72 21.28 -0.04
CA ASN A 116 -8.82 20.28 0.08
C ASN A 116 -9.64 20.07 -1.20
N ASN A 117 -9.36 20.85 -2.24
CA ASN A 117 -10.09 20.81 -3.50
C ASN A 117 -9.33 20.05 -4.58
N ILE A 118 -8.12 19.53 -4.34
CA ILE A 118 -7.43 18.71 -5.35
C ILE A 118 -7.96 17.27 -5.30
N VAL A 119 -8.26 16.71 -6.47
CA VAL A 119 -8.63 15.31 -6.64
C VAL A 119 -7.73 14.64 -7.69
N VAL A 120 -7.56 13.32 -7.55
CA VAL A 120 -6.81 12.48 -8.48
C VAL A 120 -7.73 11.37 -8.96
N ASP A 121 -7.91 11.23 -10.26
CA ASP A 121 -8.72 10.17 -10.85
C ASP A 121 -7.98 8.82 -10.90
N GLU A 122 -8.61 7.79 -11.43
CA GLU A 122 -8.01 6.46 -11.58
C GLU A 122 -6.85 6.42 -12.59
N LYS A 123 -6.80 7.38 -13.52
CA LYS A 123 -5.73 7.50 -14.53
C LYS A 123 -4.54 8.31 -14.01
N GLY A 124 -4.61 8.84 -12.79
CA GLY A 124 -3.57 9.68 -12.19
C GLY A 124 -3.59 11.13 -12.66
N GLN A 125 -4.67 11.57 -13.31
CA GLN A 125 -4.91 12.95 -13.67
C GLN A 125 -5.33 13.74 -12.43
N VAL A 126 -4.72 14.91 -12.26
CA VAL A 126 -4.93 15.78 -11.09
C VAL A 126 -5.73 17.00 -11.52
N SER A 127 -6.82 17.29 -10.82
CA SER A 127 -7.72 18.41 -11.11
C SER A 127 -8.28 19.00 -9.82
N TYR A 128 -8.91 20.18 -9.93
CA TYR A 128 -9.72 20.71 -8.85
C TYR A 128 -11.11 20.05 -8.87
N ARG A 129 -11.64 19.76 -7.69
CA ARG A 129 -13.02 19.34 -7.48
C ARG A 129 -13.90 20.51 -7.91
N ASN A 130 -14.65 20.32 -9.00
CA ASN A 130 -15.67 21.28 -9.41
C ASN A 130 -16.70 21.38 -8.28
N VAL A 131 -16.68 22.49 -7.56
CA VAL A 131 -17.79 22.87 -6.69
C VAL A 131 -18.82 23.47 -7.64
N CYS A 132 -19.89 22.74 -7.95
CA CYS A 132 -21.03 23.38 -8.62
C CYS A 132 -21.49 24.56 -7.76
N PRO A 133 -21.71 25.75 -8.34
CA PRO A 133 -22.30 26.88 -7.63
C PRO A 133 -23.72 26.57 -7.14
#